data_AF-A0A1W1IHB8-F1
#
_entry.id   AF-A0A1W1IHB8-F1
#
_cell.length_a   1.000
_cell.length_b   1.000
_cell.length_c   1.000
_cell.angle_alpha   90.00
_cell.angle_beta   90.00
_cell.angle_gamma   90.00
#
_symmetry.space_group_name_H-M   'P 1'
#
loop_
_entity.id
_entity.type
_entity.pdbx_description
1 polymer ?
#
loop_
_entity_poly.entity_id
_entity_poly.type
_entity_poly.pdbx_seq_one_letter_code
_entity_poly.pdbx_strand_id
1 'polypeptide(L)' 'MTRSFAPKLGVWEDPVCGSGHCHVIPLWAEKMHKTEFRAFQASQRTGELYCRMGKDRVMIAGKTALYSVAEIFLP' A
#
# COMPACT_ATOMS: atom_id res chain seq x y z
N MET A 1 6.09 0.96 9.35
CA MET A 1 4.66 0.85 9.69
C MET A 1 3.98 2.14 9.28
N THR A 2 2.86 2.08 8.58
CA THR A 2 2.13 3.25 8.03
C THR A 2 0.63 3.18 8.34
N ARG A 3 -0.06 4.32 8.24
CA ARG A 3 -1.52 4.46 8.21
C ARG A 3 -1.87 5.59 7.25
N SER A 4 -3.03 5.51 6.58
CA SER A 4 -3.42 6.47 5.54
C SER A 4 -4.84 6.97 5.77
N PHE A 5 -4.97 8.27 6.05
CA PHE A 5 -6.26 8.93 6.28
C PHE A 5 -6.54 9.90 5.12
N ALA A 6 -7.74 9.84 4.55
CA ALA A 6 -8.11 10.64 3.38
C ALA A 6 -9.48 11.34 3.55
N PRO A 7 -9.65 12.19 4.59
CA PRO A 7 -10.93 12.82 4.91
C PRO A 7 -11.45 13.72 3.77
N LYS A 8 -10.55 14.32 2.99
CA LYS A 8 -10.91 15.11 1.79
C LYS A 8 -11.65 14.30 0.73
N LEU A 9 -11.52 12.97 0.74
CA LEU A 9 -12.19 12.04 -0.18
C LEU A 9 -13.37 11.32 0.49
N GLY A 10 -13.77 11.71 1.70
CA GLY A 10 -14.79 10.99 2.48
C GLY A 10 -14.33 9.62 3.00
N VAL A 11 -13.04 9.30 2.90
CA VAL A 11 -12.45 8.05 3.38
C VAL A 11 -11.78 8.30 4.73
N TRP A 12 -12.36 7.74 5.80
CA TRP A 12 -11.81 7.87 7.15
C TRP A 12 -10.39 7.30 7.23
N GLU A 13 -10.19 6.06 6.81
CA GLU A 13 -8.89 5.40 6.72
C GLU A 13 -8.90 4.42 5.53
N ASP A 14 -7.89 4.50 4.68
CA ASP A 14 -7.67 3.54 3.60
C ASP A 14 -6.99 2.29 4.21
N PRO A 15 -7.57 1.08 4.04
CA PRO A 15 -6.98 -0.15 4.55
C PRO A 15 -5.52 -0.36 4.12
N VAL A 16 -5.21 -0.16 2.84
CA VAL A 16 -3.88 -0.35 2.24
C VAL A 16 -3.69 0.64 1.08
N CYS A 17 -2.90 1.68 1.31
CA CYS A 17 -2.66 2.74 0.33
C CYS A 17 -1.32 2.52 -0.38
N GLY A 18 -1.37 1.87 -1.56
CA GLY A 18 -0.18 1.60 -2.36
C GLY A 18 0.56 2.88 -2.78
N SER A 19 -0.16 3.90 -3.24
CA SER A 19 0.43 5.18 -3.66
C SER A 19 1.11 5.94 -2.51
N GLY A 20 0.64 5.78 -1.27
CA GLY A 20 1.32 6.32 -0.09
C GLY A 20 2.76 5.80 0.04
N HIS A 21 3.00 4.53 -0.33
CA HIS A 21 4.32 3.92 -0.25
C HIS A 21 5.31 4.45 -1.30
N CYS A 22 4.83 5.07 -2.39
CA CYS A 22 5.72 5.79 -3.32
C CYS A 22 6.45 6.97 -2.66
N HIS A 23 5.92 7.52 -1.55
CA HIS A 23 6.57 8.58 -0.78
C HIS A 23 7.39 8.01 0.39
N VAL A 24 6.83 7.00 1.08
CA VAL A 24 7.41 6.47 2.32
C VAL A 24 8.63 5.57 2.05
N ILE A 25 8.62 4.78 0.98
CA ILE A 25 9.72 3.85 0.67
C ILE A 25 11.02 4.59 0.35
N PRO A 26 11.06 5.63 -0.51
CA PRO A 26 12.29 6.38 -0.76
C PRO A 26 12.88 7.00 0.52
N LEU A 27 12.01 7.57 1.38
CA LEU A 27 12.43 8.15 2.66
C LEU A 27 13.13 7.12 3.56
N TRP A 28 12.60 5.90 3.67
CA TRP A 28 13.22 4.86 4.49
C TRP A 28 14.40 4.19 3.80
N ALA A 29 14.41 4.11 2.46
CA ALA A 29 15.54 3.63 1.67
C ALA A 29 16.81 4.44 1.95
N GLU A 30 16.67 5.76 1.94
CA GLU A 30 17.75 6.69 2.28
C GLU A 30 18.18 6.52 3.74
N LYS A 31 17.24 6.58 4.69
CA LYS A 31 17.54 6.55 6.12
C LYS A 31 18.16 5.24 6.62
N MET A 32 17.77 4.12 6.03
CA MET A 32 18.18 2.78 6.48
C MET A 32 19.27 2.17 5.61
N HIS A 33 19.67 2.83 4.52
CA HIS A 33 20.57 2.29 3.50
C HIS A 33 20.13 0.90 3.02
N LYS A 34 18.83 0.76 2.73
CA LYS A 34 18.21 -0.50 2.28
C LYS A 34 17.41 -0.26 1.02
N THR A 35 17.34 -1.27 0.16
CA THR A 35 16.56 -1.23 -1.08
C THR A 35 15.33 -2.14 -1.02
N GLU A 36 15.24 -3.04 -0.04
CA GLU A 36 14.10 -3.94 0.13
C GLU A 36 13.42 -3.72 1.48
N PHE A 37 12.09 -3.69 1.43
CA PHE A 37 11.25 -3.37 2.58
C PHE A 37 10.06 -4.30 2.65
N ARG A 38 9.81 -4.81 3.86
CA ARG A 38 8.53 -5.40 4.24
C ARG A 38 7.76 -4.34 5.01
N ALA A 39 6.82 -3.68 4.33
CA ALA A 39 6.00 -2.62 4.91
C ALA A 39 4.70 -3.20 5.46
N PHE A 40 4.25 -2.65 6.59
CA PHE A 40 2.99 -3.00 7.23
C PHE A 40 2.12 -1.76 7.37
N GLN A 41 0.91 -1.80 6.80
CA GLN A 41 -0.11 -0.78 6.97
C GLN A 41 -1.06 -1.18 8.07
N ALA A 42 -1.02 -0.44 9.17
CA ALA A 42 -1.66 -0.77 10.43
C ALA A 42 -3.08 -0.19 10.55
N SER A 43 -3.86 -0.32 9.48
CA SER A 43 -5.29 -0.07 9.52
C SER A 43 -6.00 -1.20 10.28
N GLN A 44 -7.28 -1.03 10.60
CA GLN A 44 -8.07 -2.08 11.25
C GLN A 44 -8.09 -3.41 10.45
N ARG A 45 -8.12 -3.32 9.10
CA ARG A 45 -8.08 -4.49 8.21
C ARG A 45 -6.66 -5.00 7.96
N THR A 46 -5.66 -4.18 8.29
CA THR A 46 -4.23 -4.42 8.09
C THR A 46 -3.84 -4.65 6.63
N GLY A 47 -2.53 -4.63 6.37
CA GLY A 47 -1.99 -5.07 5.09
C GLY A 47 -0.48 -5.13 5.10
N GLU A 48 0.06 -6.07 4.36
CA GLU A 48 1.50 -6.24 4.17
C GLU A 48 1.86 -5.96 2.71
N LEU A 49 2.91 -5.18 2.52
CA LEU A 49 3.46 -4.85 1.20
C LEU A 49 4.93 -5.23 1.15
N TYR A 50 5.34 -5.84 0.03
CA TYR A 50 6.73 -6.08 -0.32
C TYR A 50 7.15 -4.98 -1.28
N CYS A 51 8.06 -4.12 -0.83
CA CYS A 51 8.50 -2.96 -1.58
C CYS A 51 9.98 -3.07 -1.93
N ARG A 52 10.34 -2.66 -3.14
CA ARG A 52 11.74 -2.54 -3.58
C ARG A 52 11.98 -1.16 -4.18
N MET A 53 12.99 -0.47 -3.68
CA MET A 53 13.52 0.77 -4.26
C MET A 53 14.46 0.41 -5.41
N GLY A 54 14.06 0.73 -6.65
CA GLY A 54 14.94 0.75 -7.81
C GLY A 54 15.71 2.07 -7.91
N LYS A 55 16.28 2.39 -9.08
CA LYS A 55 16.94 3.69 -9.30
C LYS A 55 15.97 4.86 -9.11
N ASP A 56 14.92 4.90 -9.94
CA ASP A 56 13.99 6.04 -9.99
C ASP A 56 12.53 5.62 -9.75
N ARG A 57 12.32 4.39 -9.27
CA ARG A 57 10.97 3.79 -9.12
C ARG A 57 10.88 2.91 -7.89
N VAL A 58 9.70 2.90 -7.29
CA VAL A 58 9.31 1.97 -6.23
C VAL A 58 8.49 0.85 -6.85
N MET A 59 8.91 -0.39 -6.65
CA MET A 59 8.12 -1.58 -6.96
C MET A 59 7.35 -1.98 -5.70
N ILE A 60 6.07 -2.28 -5.84
CA ILE A 60 5.19 -2.67 -4.72
C ILE A 60 4.47 -3.96 -5.12
N ALA A 61 4.48 -4.95 -4.23
CA ALA A 61 3.78 -6.20 -4.38
C ALA A 61 3.04 -6.56 -3.09
N GLY A 62 2.00 -7.39 -3.22
CA GLY A 62 1.20 -7.88 -2.10
C GLY A 62 0.45 -9.15 -2.48
N LYS A 63 -0.08 -9.86 -1.47
CA LYS A 63 -0.95 -11.00 -1.70
C LYS A 63 -2.39 -10.54 -1.88
N THR A 64 -3.16 -11.27 -2.67
CA THR A 64 -4.58 -11.01 -2.92
C THR A 64 -5.41 -12.24 -2.56
N ALA A 65 -6.69 -12.02 -2.25
CA ALA A 65 -7.66 -13.08 -1.99
C ALA A 65 -8.95 -12.78 -2.74
N LEU A 66 -9.49 -13.78 -3.44
CA LEU A 66 -10.77 -13.67 -4.12
C LEU A 66 -11.89 -13.66 -3.08
N TYR A 67 -12.72 -12.61 -3.07
CA TYR A 67 -13.86 -12.50 -2.16
C TYR A 67 -15.14 -13.09 -2.78
N SER A 68 -15.45 -12.71 -4.02
CA SER A 68 -16.65 -13.16 -4.72
C SER A 68 -16.47 -13.10 -6.23
N VAL A 69 -17.30 -13.86 -6.95
CA VAL A 69 -17.46 -13.82 -8.40
C VAL A 69 -18.95 -13.67 -8.68
N ALA A 70 -19.33 -12.75 -9.57
CA ALA A 70 -20.72 -12.46 -9.89
C ALA A 70 -20.88 -11.95 -11.33
N GLU A 71 -22.09 -12.13 -11.87
CA GLU A 71 -22.53 -11.50 -13.12
C GLU A 71 -23.41 -10.29 -12.79
N ILE A 72 -23.16 -9.15 -13.43
CA ILE A 72 -23.91 -7.91 -13.22
C ILE A 72 -24.74 -7.64 -14.48
N PHE A 73 -26.06 -7.69 -14.34
CA PHE A 73 -27.01 -7.37 -15.40
C PHE A 73 -27.45 -5.91 -15.27
N LEU A 74 -27.36 -5.16 -16.38
CA LEU A 74 -27.84 -3.78 -16.48
C LEU A 74 -29.15 -3.76 -17.30
N PRO A 75 -30.09 -2.82 -17.04
CA PRO A 75 -31.31 -2.68 -17.81
C PRO A 75 -31.06 -2.33 -19.29
#